data_AF-A0AA47I9Y7-F1
#
_entry.id   AF-A0AA47I9Y7-F1
#
_cell.length_a   1.000
_cell.length_b   1.000
_cell.length_c   1.000
_cell.angle_alpha   90.00
_cell.angle_beta   90.00
_cell.angle_gamma   90.00
#
_symmetry.space_group_name_H-M   'P 1'
#
loop_
_entity.id
_entity.type
_entity.pdbx_description
1 polymer ?
#
loop_
_entity_poly.entity_id
_entity_poly.type
_entity_poly.pdbx_seq_one_letter_code
_entity_poly.pdbx_strand_id
1 'polypeptide(L)'
;MSNNAYYSEHHLRERAQAYTSNIAAEKVLIANATCAMRDINSFAHKQAEWLCHLERSLWKYEPALECRDRNKLGDEVLGLEKPGKDSPYAKSRSWKLSDQAASAFSMILKGQSGPFTAEQVKTGFELSQEGQLLAGRLNIQPRKSYRKKNRHDANRSGTHSTKTLSGMDLSMDLGTSIRDAAQVPVMSGTSGSSSDVVIAARYAAMELGVQWSAPELTTDQAKDALIDLSLEFFRQQGPTVVMAMQMNAIREKQGLPTKDVEKSQVFTHSYAEIHSGILLTVDGIDPTKIDEVRSALYGYTIDAKKRLSELSSLTEI
;
A
#
# COMPACT_ATOMS: atom_id res chain seq x y z
N MET A 1 2.63 15.27 -12.72
CA MET A 1 3.76 14.51 -13.28
C MET A 1 3.98 13.26 -12.43
N SER A 2 3.13 12.24 -12.57
CA SER A 2 3.47 10.91 -12.03
C SER A 2 3.09 9.75 -12.95
N ASN A 3 2.43 9.99 -14.09
CA ASN A 3 2.19 8.97 -15.12
C ASN A 3 2.33 9.62 -16.50
N ASN A 4 3.57 9.89 -16.90
CA ASN A 4 3.88 10.75 -18.04
C ASN A 4 4.29 9.96 -19.30
N ALA A 5 4.48 8.64 -19.22
CA ALA A 5 4.72 7.83 -20.41
C ALA A 5 3.38 7.50 -21.07
N TYR A 6 3.05 8.27 -22.10
CA TYR A 6 1.97 7.99 -23.05
C TYR A 6 2.59 7.79 -24.43
N TYR A 7 2.11 6.82 -25.20
CA TYR A 7 2.66 6.53 -26.53
C TYR A 7 2.07 7.44 -27.63
N SER A 8 0.99 8.16 -27.34
CA SER A 8 0.36 9.12 -28.25
C SER A 8 -0.48 10.15 -27.48
N GLU A 9 -0.76 11.30 -28.10
CA GLU A 9 -1.69 12.29 -27.54
C GLU A 9 -3.08 11.69 -27.33
N HIS A 10 -3.52 10.82 -28.24
CA HIS A 10 -4.79 10.10 -28.13
C HIS A 10 -4.85 9.28 -26.83
N HIS A 11 -3.82 8.47 -26.55
CA HIS A 11 -3.73 7.68 -25.33
C HIS A 11 -3.72 8.55 -24.06
N LEU A 12 -3.05 9.71 -24.10
CA LEU A 12 -3.09 10.66 -22.99
C LEU A 12 -4.52 11.18 -22.73
N ARG A 13 -5.26 11.52 -23.80
CA ARG A 13 -6.65 11.98 -23.70
C ARG A 13 -7.58 10.90 -23.17
N GLU A 14 -7.42 9.65 -23.61
CA GLU A 14 -8.18 8.51 -23.09
C GLU A 14 -7.94 8.29 -21.59
N ARG A 15 -6.68 8.30 -21.14
CA ARG A 15 -6.38 8.20 -19.71
C ARG A 15 -6.94 9.36 -18.90
N ALA A 16 -6.87 10.57 -19.43
CA ALA A 16 -7.47 11.74 -18.79
C ALA A 16 -8.99 11.59 -18.67
N GLN A 17 -9.66 11.12 -19.73
CA GLN A 17 -11.09 10.86 -19.74
C GLN A 17 -11.46 9.79 -18.70
N ALA A 18 -10.78 8.64 -18.71
CA ALA A 18 -10.98 7.57 -17.74
C ALA A 18 -10.82 8.07 -16.29
N TYR A 19 -9.83 8.91 -16.01
CA TYR A 19 -9.70 9.57 -14.71
C TYR A 19 -10.90 10.46 -14.39
N THR A 20 -11.25 11.39 -15.28
CA THR A 20 -12.34 12.35 -15.03
C THR A 20 -13.70 11.69 -14.83
N SER A 21 -13.97 10.58 -15.54
CA SER A 21 -15.23 9.82 -15.42
C SER A 21 -15.35 9.02 -14.12
N ASN A 22 -14.24 8.77 -13.40
CA ASN A 22 -14.23 7.88 -12.23
C ASN A 22 -13.76 8.56 -10.93
N ILE A 23 -13.22 9.77 -10.98
CA ILE A 23 -12.64 10.43 -9.80
C ILE A 23 -13.68 10.69 -8.68
N ALA A 24 -14.94 10.96 -9.04
CA ALA A 24 -16.01 11.14 -8.05
C ALA A 24 -16.25 9.84 -7.26
N ALA A 25 -16.40 8.71 -7.96
CA ALA A 25 -16.53 7.39 -7.34
C ALA A 25 -15.30 7.02 -6.49
N GLU A 26 -14.08 7.28 -6.98
CA GLU A 26 -12.88 7.05 -6.18
C GLU A 26 -12.86 7.88 -4.88
N LYS A 27 -13.28 9.15 -4.94
CA LYS A 27 -13.39 9.99 -3.75
C LYS A 27 -14.37 9.41 -2.73
N VAL A 28 -15.50 8.88 -3.19
CA VAL A 28 -16.47 8.19 -2.31
C VAL A 28 -15.85 6.96 -1.65
N LEU A 29 -15.12 6.13 -2.41
CA LEU A 29 -14.41 4.98 -1.84
C LEU A 29 -13.38 5.38 -0.78
N ILE A 30 -12.58 6.42 -1.07
CA ILE A 30 -11.57 6.92 -0.13
C ILE A 30 -12.24 7.49 1.14
N ALA A 31 -13.37 8.19 0.99
CA ALA A 31 -14.12 8.72 2.13
C ALA A 31 -14.72 7.59 2.98
N ASN A 32 -15.30 6.57 2.35
CA ASN A 32 -15.85 5.41 3.03
C ASN A 32 -14.76 4.64 3.80
N ALA A 33 -13.61 4.40 3.18
CA ALA A 33 -12.46 3.78 3.85
C ALA A 33 -12.01 4.60 5.07
N THR A 34 -11.95 5.93 4.94
CA THR A 34 -11.61 6.83 6.05
C THR A 34 -12.64 6.77 7.18
N CYS A 35 -13.94 6.67 6.85
CA CYS A 35 -15.00 6.52 7.84
C CYS A 35 -14.94 5.16 8.52
N ALA A 36 -14.72 4.07 7.78
CA ALA A 36 -14.58 2.73 8.33
C ALA A 36 -13.45 2.69 9.38
N MET A 37 -12.30 3.30 9.10
CA MET A 37 -11.19 3.34 10.05
C MET A 37 -11.46 4.09 11.35
N ARG A 38 -12.49 4.96 11.38
CA ARG A 38 -12.92 5.67 12.60
C ARG A 38 -13.90 4.84 13.43
N ASP A 39 -14.63 3.93 12.82
CA ASP A 39 -15.57 3.04 13.51
C ASP A 39 -14.87 1.76 13.97
N ILE A 40 -14.77 1.58 15.29
CA ILE A 40 -14.15 0.40 15.91
C ILE A 40 -14.85 -0.91 15.56
N ASN A 41 -16.12 -0.84 15.13
CA ASN A 41 -16.90 -2.02 14.76
C ASN A 41 -16.74 -2.39 13.29
N SER A 42 -16.09 -1.54 12.48
CA SER A 42 -15.93 -1.80 11.05
C SER A 42 -14.99 -2.97 10.80
N PHE A 43 -15.18 -3.65 9.67
CA PHE A 43 -14.29 -4.72 9.25
C PHE A 43 -12.85 -4.22 9.01
N ALA A 44 -12.70 -2.99 8.50
CA ALA A 44 -11.41 -2.34 8.32
C ALA A 44 -10.65 -2.19 9.65
N HIS A 45 -11.32 -1.73 10.71
CA HIS A 45 -10.72 -1.59 12.04
C HIS A 45 -10.31 -2.94 12.63
N LYS A 46 -11.21 -3.93 12.58
CA LYS A 46 -10.97 -5.29 13.06
C LYS A 46 -9.80 -5.97 12.35
N GLN A 47 -9.72 -5.80 11.03
CA GLN A 47 -8.60 -6.30 10.24
C GLN A 47 -7.31 -5.55 10.57
N ALA A 48 -7.35 -4.24 10.79
CA ALA A 48 -6.18 -3.45 11.19
C ALA A 48 -5.62 -3.91 12.54
N GLU A 49 -6.49 -4.14 13.52
CA GLU A 49 -6.13 -4.68 14.84
C GLU A 49 -5.44 -6.03 14.69
N TRP A 50 -6.01 -6.91 13.87
CA TRP A 50 -5.42 -8.21 13.60
C TRP A 50 -4.03 -8.11 12.97
N LEU A 51 -3.83 -7.20 12.00
CA LEU A 51 -2.52 -6.93 11.41
C LEU A 51 -1.49 -6.49 12.46
N CYS A 52 -1.87 -5.59 13.38
CA CYS A 52 -1.02 -5.17 14.50
C CYS A 52 -0.59 -6.38 15.36
N HIS A 53 -1.53 -7.28 15.64
CA HIS A 53 -1.27 -8.47 16.46
C HIS A 53 -0.43 -9.53 15.75
N LEU A 54 -0.63 -9.73 14.45
CA LEU A 54 0.20 -10.61 13.62
C LEU A 54 1.65 -10.13 13.63
N GLU A 55 1.91 -8.84 13.32
CA GLU A 55 3.26 -8.30 13.34
C GLU A 55 3.86 -8.36 14.74
N ARG A 56 3.12 -7.95 15.79
CA ARG A 56 3.62 -8.04 17.18
C ARG A 56 4.07 -9.46 17.54
N SER A 57 3.27 -10.45 17.18
CA SER A 57 3.53 -11.85 17.53
C SER A 57 4.71 -12.41 16.75
N LEU A 58 4.82 -12.06 15.46
CA LEU A 58 5.95 -12.44 14.61
C LEU A 58 7.27 -11.85 15.12
N TRP A 59 7.32 -10.54 15.36
CA TRP A 59 8.53 -9.84 15.80
C TRP A 59 8.95 -10.13 17.25
N LYS A 60 8.04 -10.66 18.08
CA LYS A 60 8.37 -11.03 19.46
C LYS A 60 9.48 -12.08 19.48
N TYR A 61 9.42 -13.06 18.59
CA TYR A 61 10.33 -14.21 18.56
C TYR A 61 11.26 -14.23 17.34
N GLU A 62 11.38 -13.12 16.62
CA GLU A 62 12.23 -13.03 15.43
C GLU A 62 13.73 -13.15 15.79
N PRO A 63 14.43 -14.21 15.34
CA PRO A 63 15.84 -14.43 15.67
C PRO A 63 16.76 -13.30 15.24
N ALA A 64 16.44 -12.58 14.16
CA ALA A 64 17.22 -11.43 13.71
C ALA A 64 17.27 -10.26 14.73
N LEU A 65 16.43 -10.28 15.77
CA LEU A 65 16.45 -9.32 16.86
C LEU A 65 17.25 -9.78 18.09
N GLU A 66 17.66 -11.05 18.21
CA GLU A 66 18.35 -11.57 19.40
C GLU A 66 19.71 -10.88 19.64
N CYS A 67 20.44 -10.61 18.57
CA CYS A 67 21.76 -9.95 18.64
C CYS A 67 21.66 -8.42 18.64
N ARG A 68 20.48 -7.83 18.89
CA ARG A 68 20.26 -6.38 18.79
C ARG A 68 19.70 -5.81 20.06
N ASP A 69 20.10 -4.58 20.37
CA ASP A 69 19.44 -3.79 21.40
C ASP A 69 18.04 -3.37 20.89
N ARG A 70 17.03 -4.10 21.36
CA ARG A 70 15.62 -3.89 21.03
C ARG A 70 15.10 -2.54 21.53
N ASN A 71 15.62 -2.03 22.65
CA ASN A 71 15.23 -0.72 23.19
C ASN A 71 15.72 0.39 22.27
N LYS A 72 17.00 0.37 21.96
CA LYS A 72 17.60 1.28 20.98
C LYS A 72 16.89 1.24 19.63
N LEU A 73 16.60 0.04 19.12
CA LEU A 73 15.92 -0.09 17.83
C LEU A 73 14.50 0.53 17.86
N GLY A 74 13.77 0.39 18.96
CA GLY A 74 12.49 1.07 19.14
C GLY A 74 12.61 2.59 19.26
N ASP A 75 13.65 3.09 19.96
CA ASP A 75 13.91 4.53 20.09
C ASP A 75 14.34 5.16 18.76
N GLU A 76 15.09 4.44 17.92
CA GLU A 76 15.41 4.84 16.55
C GLU A 76 14.16 4.96 15.67
N VAL A 77 13.15 4.09 15.87
CA VAL A 77 11.85 4.19 15.16
C VAL A 77 11.05 5.41 15.59
N LEU A 78 11.06 5.72 16.88
CA LEU A 78 10.43 6.91 17.45
C LEU A 78 11.16 8.21 17.06
N GLY A 79 12.41 8.11 16.60
CA GLY A 79 13.28 9.26 16.38
C GLY A 79 13.84 9.87 17.66
N LEU A 80 13.77 9.14 18.78
CA LEU A 80 14.38 9.51 20.06
C LEU A 80 15.89 9.24 20.08
N GLU A 81 16.35 8.31 19.26
CA GLU A 81 17.75 8.01 19.06
C GLU A 81 18.14 8.11 17.58
N LYS A 82 19.35 8.64 17.32
CA LYS A 82 19.88 8.71 15.95
C LYS A 82 20.41 7.33 15.53
N PRO A 83 19.95 6.76 14.40
CA PRO A 83 20.44 5.47 13.94
C PRO A 83 21.95 5.44 13.71
N GLY A 84 22.60 4.42 14.26
CA GLY A 84 24.02 4.12 13.96
C GLY A 84 24.22 3.65 12.51
N LYS A 85 25.46 3.58 12.03
CA LYS A 85 25.76 3.17 10.64
C LYS A 85 25.24 1.76 10.28
N ASP A 86 25.23 0.85 11.25
CA ASP A 86 24.81 -0.54 11.07
C ASP A 86 23.35 -0.78 11.48
N SER A 87 22.62 0.27 11.84
CA SER A 87 21.19 0.19 12.11
C SER A 87 20.42 -0.05 10.81
N PRO A 88 19.36 -0.88 10.81
CA PRO A 88 18.42 -0.94 9.68
C PRO A 88 17.72 0.40 9.41
N TYR A 89 17.78 1.36 10.33
CA TYR A 89 17.25 2.72 10.18
C TYR A 89 18.29 3.75 9.74
N ALA A 90 19.53 3.35 9.47
CA ALA A 90 20.58 4.26 9.01
C ALA A 90 20.29 4.93 7.67
N LYS A 91 19.56 4.24 6.77
CA LYS A 91 19.19 4.74 5.46
C LYS A 91 17.86 5.50 5.52
N SER A 92 17.75 6.55 4.71
CA SER A 92 16.50 7.29 4.57
C SER A 92 15.37 6.39 4.10
N ARG A 93 14.21 6.52 4.75
CA ARG A 93 12.97 5.85 4.35
C ARG A 93 12.32 6.64 3.21
N SER A 94 11.53 5.95 2.39
CA SER A 94 10.74 6.62 1.34
C SER A 94 9.71 7.60 1.93
N TRP A 95 9.22 7.33 3.14
CA TRP A 95 8.43 8.24 3.96
C TRP A 95 8.62 7.91 5.45
N LYS A 96 8.37 8.88 6.32
CA LYS A 96 8.35 8.68 7.79
C LYS A 96 7.07 7.90 8.15
N LEU A 97 7.17 7.03 9.14
CA LEU A 97 5.98 6.49 9.80
C LEU A 97 5.13 7.62 10.39
N SER A 98 3.82 7.44 10.41
CA SER A 98 2.96 8.23 11.31
C SER A 98 3.43 8.07 12.77
N ASP A 99 3.20 9.07 13.61
CA ASP A 99 3.69 9.02 15.00
C ASP A 99 3.01 7.87 15.78
N GLN A 100 1.76 7.56 15.45
CA GLN A 100 1.00 6.42 15.98
C GLN A 100 1.61 5.09 15.53
N ALA A 101 1.98 4.95 14.25
CA ALA A 101 2.65 3.75 13.75
C ALA A 101 4.05 3.60 14.34
N ALA A 102 4.82 4.69 14.44
CA ALA A 102 6.13 4.67 15.09
C ALA A 102 6.02 4.24 16.56
N SER A 103 5.01 4.74 17.27
CA SER A 103 4.68 4.34 18.64
C SER A 103 4.36 2.85 18.74
N ALA A 104 3.40 2.35 17.95
CA ALA A 104 3.04 0.93 17.96
C ALA A 104 4.20 0.02 17.54
N PHE A 105 4.95 0.39 16.51
CA PHE A 105 6.08 -0.41 16.02
C PHE A 105 7.25 -0.40 17.01
N SER A 106 7.49 0.71 17.73
CA SER A 106 8.44 0.72 18.84
C SER A 106 8.02 -0.26 19.94
N MET A 107 6.73 -0.30 20.32
CA MET A 107 6.25 -1.29 21.30
C MET A 107 6.54 -2.73 20.83
N ILE A 108 6.28 -3.02 19.55
CA ILE A 108 6.56 -4.32 18.92
C ILE A 108 8.06 -4.67 19.00
N LEU A 109 8.93 -3.75 18.57
CA LEU A 109 10.38 -3.98 18.54
C LEU A 109 10.94 -4.15 19.95
N LYS A 110 10.48 -3.36 20.92
CA LYS A 110 10.86 -3.48 22.34
C LYS A 110 10.32 -4.73 23.03
N GLY A 111 9.43 -5.49 22.37
CA GLY A 111 8.78 -6.66 22.97
C GLY A 111 7.84 -6.30 24.11
N GLN A 112 7.31 -5.07 24.11
CA GLN A 112 6.42 -4.59 25.16
C GLN A 112 5.08 -5.33 25.11
N SER A 113 4.58 -5.66 26.30
CA SER A 113 3.25 -6.21 26.50
C SER A 113 2.24 -5.09 26.73
N GLY A 114 0.97 -5.33 26.41
CA GLY A 114 -0.11 -4.37 26.59
C GLY A 114 -1.02 -4.27 25.36
N PRO A 115 -2.24 -3.71 25.52
CA PRO A 115 -3.13 -3.45 24.40
C PRO A 115 -2.57 -2.33 23.52
N PHE A 116 -2.86 -2.38 22.23
CA PHE A 116 -2.69 -1.21 21.36
C PHE A 116 -3.81 -0.21 21.67
N THR A 117 -3.51 1.08 21.60
CA THR A 117 -4.55 2.11 21.66
C THR A 117 -5.38 2.11 20.37
N ALA A 118 -6.59 2.67 20.41
CA ALA A 118 -7.44 2.77 19.23
C ALA A 118 -6.76 3.50 18.05
N GLU A 119 -5.92 4.51 18.32
CA GLU A 119 -5.16 5.22 17.28
C GLU A 119 -3.99 4.38 16.74
N GLN A 120 -3.34 3.57 17.57
CA GLN A 120 -2.30 2.65 17.12
C GLN A 120 -2.89 1.54 16.23
N VAL A 121 -4.07 1.02 16.58
CA VAL A 121 -4.77 -0.01 15.79
C VAL A 121 -5.02 0.44 14.35
N LYS A 122 -5.40 1.71 14.15
CA LYS A 122 -5.64 2.27 12.81
C LYS A 122 -4.43 2.19 11.88
N THR A 123 -3.23 1.99 12.43
CA THR A 123 -1.98 1.93 11.65
C THR A 123 -1.58 0.53 11.22
N GLY A 124 -2.41 -0.50 11.43
CA GLY A 124 -2.06 -1.90 11.12
C GLY A 124 -1.52 -2.16 9.71
N PHE A 125 -2.05 -1.46 8.70
CA PHE A 125 -1.52 -1.51 7.33
C PHE A 125 -0.08 -0.97 7.25
N GLU A 126 0.14 0.22 7.80
CA GLU A 126 1.45 0.88 7.82
C GLU A 126 2.48 0.05 8.63
N LEU A 127 2.07 -0.54 9.76
CA LEU A 127 2.91 -1.43 10.57
C LEU A 127 3.33 -2.69 9.80
N SER A 128 2.39 -3.32 9.09
CA SER A 128 2.68 -4.51 8.27
C SER A 128 3.66 -4.18 7.15
N GLN A 129 3.48 -3.02 6.52
CA GLN A 129 4.40 -2.54 5.49
C GLN A 129 5.80 -2.27 6.06
N GLU A 130 5.89 -1.58 7.20
CA GLU A 130 7.16 -1.31 7.86
C GLU A 130 7.84 -2.59 8.33
N GLY A 131 7.08 -3.56 8.85
CA GLY A 131 7.57 -4.89 9.17
C GLY A 131 8.22 -5.54 7.94
N GLN A 132 7.54 -5.51 6.80
CA GLN A 132 8.08 -6.09 5.58
C GLN A 132 9.37 -5.38 5.10
N LEU A 133 9.44 -4.05 5.24
CA LEU A 133 10.61 -3.25 4.90
C LEU A 133 11.77 -3.47 5.87
N LEU A 134 11.50 -3.55 7.18
CA LEU A 134 12.49 -3.82 8.21
C LEU A 134 13.10 -5.21 8.00
N ALA A 135 12.28 -6.22 7.74
CA ALA A 135 12.76 -7.57 7.44
C ALA A 135 13.70 -7.60 6.23
N GLY A 136 13.41 -6.79 5.20
CA GLY A 136 14.29 -6.60 4.06
C GLY A 136 15.66 -6.02 4.45
N ARG A 137 15.67 -5.03 5.34
CA ARG A 137 16.89 -4.35 5.84
C ARG A 137 17.70 -5.23 6.80
N LEU A 138 17.03 -6.04 7.59
CA LEU A 138 17.63 -7.05 8.47
C LEU A 138 18.06 -8.32 7.72
N ASN A 139 17.75 -8.42 6.43
CA ASN A 139 18.12 -9.53 5.57
C ASN A 139 17.54 -10.90 6.02
N ILE A 140 16.32 -10.89 6.57
CA ILE A 140 15.61 -12.09 7.04
C ILE A 140 15.21 -12.94 5.81
N GLN A 141 15.97 -13.99 5.52
CA GLN A 141 15.85 -14.75 4.26
C GLN A 141 14.48 -15.40 4.05
N PRO A 142 13.85 -16.04 5.06
CA PRO A 142 12.54 -16.67 4.86
C PRO A 142 11.47 -15.67 4.41
N ARG A 143 11.34 -14.54 5.13
CA ARG A 143 10.40 -13.46 4.80
C ARG A 143 10.70 -12.79 3.46
N LYS A 144 11.98 -12.60 3.11
CA LYS A 144 12.39 -12.07 1.80
C LYS A 144 12.03 -13.02 0.65
N SER A 145 12.27 -14.31 0.83
CA SER A 145 11.99 -15.34 -0.17
C SER A 145 10.49 -15.48 -0.38
N TYR A 146 9.72 -15.48 0.71
CA TYR A 146 8.26 -15.50 0.65
C TYR A 146 7.71 -14.27 -0.09
N ARG A 147 8.22 -13.07 0.20
CA ARG A 147 7.85 -11.87 -0.56
C ARG A 147 8.21 -11.98 -2.04
N LYS A 148 9.44 -12.37 -2.36
CA LYS A 148 9.88 -12.49 -3.76
C LYS A 148 9.02 -13.46 -4.57
N LYS A 149 8.60 -14.56 -3.95
CA LYS A 149 7.75 -15.59 -4.59
C LYS A 149 6.33 -15.11 -4.85
N ASN A 150 5.74 -14.30 -3.96
CA ASN A 150 4.31 -14.02 -3.97
C ASN A 150 3.94 -12.58 -4.40
N ARG A 151 4.92 -11.69 -4.59
CA ARG A 151 4.65 -10.27 -4.87
C ARG A 151 4.25 -10.02 -6.31
N HIS A 152 3.09 -9.38 -6.45
CA HIS A 152 2.62 -8.78 -7.69
C HIS A 152 2.98 -7.30 -7.69
N ASP A 153 3.77 -6.82 -8.66
CA ASP A 153 4.15 -5.41 -8.78
C ASP A 153 4.09 -4.97 -10.24
N ALA A 154 3.90 -3.68 -10.46
CA ALA A 154 3.91 -3.10 -11.79
C ALA A 154 5.28 -3.28 -12.44
N ASN A 155 5.30 -3.66 -13.72
CA ASN A 155 6.50 -3.60 -14.53
C ASN A 155 6.71 -2.17 -15.05
N ARG A 156 7.60 -1.44 -14.38
CA ARG A 156 7.84 -0.01 -14.66
C ARG A 156 8.97 0.26 -15.67
N SER A 157 9.43 -0.76 -16.40
CA SER A 157 10.56 -0.63 -17.34
C SER A 157 11.81 0.07 -16.75
N GLY A 158 12.07 -0.13 -15.45
CA GLY A 158 13.18 0.51 -14.73
C GLY A 158 12.98 1.99 -14.32
N THR A 159 11.82 2.57 -14.60
CA THR A 159 11.48 3.97 -14.27
C THR A 159 10.80 4.11 -12.89
N HIS A 160 10.77 5.34 -12.35
CA HIS A 160 10.18 5.64 -11.05
C HIS A 160 9.50 7.01 -11.03
N SER A 161 8.33 7.10 -10.40
CA SER A 161 7.46 8.29 -10.35
C SER A 161 8.15 9.57 -9.94
N THR A 162 9.09 9.47 -9.01
CA THR A 162 9.73 10.64 -8.38
C THR A 162 11.25 10.71 -8.61
N LYS A 163 11.84 9.75 -9.34
CA LYS A 163 13.28 9.73 -9.64
C LYS A 163 13.57 9.88 -11.13
N THR A 164 12.66 9.43 -11.99
CA THR A 164 12.81 9.53 -13.44
C THR A 164 12.14 10.80 -13.94
N LEU A 165 12.88 11.66 -14.66
CA LEU A 165 12.37 12.94 -15.15
C LEU A 165 11.15 12.79 -16.09
N SER A 166 11.15 11.74 -16.90
CA SER A 166 10.02 11.40 -17.79
C SER A 166 8.86 10.71 -17.07
N GLY A 167 8.91 10.52 -15.74
CA GLY A 167 7.88 9.83 -14.96
C GLY A 167 7.99 8.30 -15.03
N MET A 168 6.88 7.61 -14.71
CA MET A 168 6.79 6.15 -14.84
C MET A 168 6.39 5.73 -16.25
N ASP A 169 7.11 4.77 -16.79
CA ASP A 169 6.78 3.97 -17.97
C ASP A 169 6.06 2.70 -17.54
N LEU A 170 4.78 2.57 -17.90
CA LEU A 170 3.91 1.44 -17.58
C LEU A 170 3.57 0.61 -18.83
N SER A 171 4.31 0.77 -19.93
CA SER A 171 4.08 0.05 -21.21
C SER A 171 4.11 -1.45 -21.09
N MET A 172 4.95 -1.93 -20.17
CA MET A 172 5.17 -3.34 -19.95
C MET A 172 4.32 -3.90 -18.79
N ASP A 173 3.50 -3.06 -18.14
CA ASP A 173 2.62 -3.50 -17.06
C ASP A 173 1.30 -4.06 -17.62
N LEU A 174 1.14 -5.37 -17.49
CA LEU A 174 -0.05 -6.08 -17.95
C LEU A 174 -1.33 -5.50 -17.35
N GLY A 175 -1.34 -5.21 -16.04
CA GLY A 175 -2.49 -4.63 -15.36
C GLY A 175 -2.89 -3.26 -15.92
N THR A 176 -1.90 -2.43 -16.27
CA THR A 176 -2.13 -1.14 -16.92
C THR A 176 -2.80 -1.29 -18.28
N SER A 177 -2.29 -2.18 -19.15
CA SER A 177 -2.90 -2.40 -20.47
C SER A 177 -4.38 -2.85 -20.39
N ILE A 178 -4.71 -3.68 -19.41
CA ILE A 178 -6.08 -4.16 -19.17
C ILE A 178 -6.97 -3.01 -18.67
N ARG A 179 -6.49 -2.17 -17.75
CA ARG A 179 -7.23 -1.03 -17.20
C ARG A 179 -7.45 0.08 -18.24
N ASP A 180 -6.44 0.36 -19.08
CA ASP A 180 -6.56 1.31 -20.19
C ASP A 180 -7.66 0.84 -21.16
N ALA A 181 -7.65 -0.44 -21.56
CA ALA A 181 -8.69 -1.02 -22.41
C ALA A 181 -10.09 -1.00 -21.76
N ALA A 182 -10.15 -1.14 -20.43
CA ALA A 182 -11.39 -1.08 -19.67
C ALA A 182 -11.87 0.35 -19.36
N GLN A 183 -11.10 1.40 -19.71
CA GLN A 183 -11.36 2.80 -19.36
C GLN A 183 -11.47 3.02 -17.84
N VAL A 184 -10.58 2.39 -17.08
CA VAL A 184 -10.46 2.51 -15.61
C VAL A 184 -9.19 3.32 -15.28
N PRO A 185 -9.18 4.15 -14.23
CA PRO A 185 -8.02 4.99 -13.93
C PRO A 185 -6.71 4.20 -13.68
N VAL A 186 -5.61 4.71 -14.26
CA VAL A 186 -4.24 4.23 -14.05
C VAL A 186 -3.38 5.36 -13.48
N MET A 187 -2.71 5.09 -12.36
CA MET A 187 -1.83 6.05 -11.69
C MET A 187 -0.40 5.54 -11.58
N SER A 188 -0.18 4.33 -11.07
CA SER A 188 1.18 3.80 -10.82
C SER A 188 1.39 2.33 -11.22
N GLY A 189 0.40 1.75 -11.89
CA GLY A 189 0.35 0.33 -12.24
C GLY A 189 -0.07 -0.54 -11.07
N THR A 190 -0.04 -1.86 -11.26
CA THR A 190 -0.43 -2.83 -10.21
C THR A 190 0.31 -2.56 -8.89
N SER A 191 -0.44 -2.42 -7.78
CA SER A 191 0.11 -1.94 -6.52
C SER A 191 0.92 -3.01 -5.77
N GLY A 192 2.25 -3.03 -5.99
CA GLY A 192 3.14 -3.92 -5.26
C GLY A 192 3.28 -3.64 -3.77
N SER A 193 2.94 -2.42 -3.33
CA SER A 193 2.91 -2.10 -1.90
C SER A 193 1.66 -2.64 -1.21
N SER A 194 0.52 -2.70 -1.91
CA SER A 194 -0.69 -3.37 -1.40
C SER A 194 -0.47 -4.87 -1.31
N SER A 195 0.16 -5.47 -2.32
CA SER A 195 0.60 -6.88 -2.29
C SER A 195 1.53 -7.17 -1.11
N ASP A 196 2.50 -6.27 -0.82
CA ASP A 196 3.45 -6.44 0.29
C ASP A 196 2.79 -6.58 1.67
N VAL A 197 1.69 -5.86 1.94
CA VAL A 197 0.97 -5.97 3.22
C VAL A 197 0.23 -7.30 3.33
N VAL A 198 -0.41 -7.76 2.26
CA VAL A 198 -1.04 -9.08 2.23
C VAL A 198 0.00 -10.18 2.43
N ILE A 199 1.15 -10.07 1.78
CA ILE A 199 2.28 -11.00 1.95
C ILE A 199 2.76 -11.02 3.39
N ALA A 200 2.95 -9.85 3.99
CA ALA A 200 3.38 -9.72 5.38
C ALA A 200 2.40 -10.42 6.33
N ALA A 201 1.09 -10.16 6.17
CA ALA A 201 0.04 -10.78 6.97
C ALA A 201 -0.01 -12.30 6.78
N ARG A 202 0.04 -12.79 5.53
CA ARG A 202 0.03 -14.23 5.22
C ARG A 202 1.27 -14.94 5.75
N TYR A 203 2.45 -14.33 5.62
CA TYR A 203 3.69 -14.86 6.17
C TYR A 203 3.62 -14.94 7.69
N ALA A 204 3.23 -13.86 8.37
CA ALA A 204 3.09 -13.85 9.82
C ALA A 204 2.09 -14.92 10.30
N ALA A 205 0.93 -14.99 9.65
CA ALA A 205 -0.10 -15.97 9.97
C ALA A 205 0.39 -17.43 9.78
N MET A 206 1.13 -17.69 8.70
CA MET A 206 1.75 -19.00 8.43
C MET A 206 2.74 -19.40 9.54
N GLU A 207 3.65 -18.51 9.91
CA GLU A 207 4.65 -18.77 10.97
C GLU A 207 4.00 -18.96 12.35
N LEU A 208 2.87 -18.29 12.60
CA LEU A 208 2.14 -18.35 13.86
C LEU A 208 1.09 -19.47 13.92
N GLY A 209 0.83 -20.17 12.81
CA GLY A 209 -0.21 -21.20 12.72
C GLY A 209 -1.64 -20.65 12.88
N VAL A 210 -1.89 -19.41 12.45
CA VAL A 210 -3.20 -18.74 12.52
C VAL A 210 -3.67 -18.28 11.14
N GLN A 211 -4.88 -17.70 11.06
CA GLN A 211 -5.39 -17.10 9.82
C GLN A 211 -4.85 -15.67 9.62
N TRP A 212 -4.70 -15.25 8.36
CA TRP A 212 -4.28 -13.88 8.04
C TRP A 212 -5.44 -12.87 8.17
N SER A 213 -6.67 -13.34 8.04
CA SER A 213 -7.89 -12.56 8.28
C SER A 213 -8.20 -12.53 9.78
N ALA A 214 -8.78 -11.43 10.24
CA ALA A 214 -9.27 -11.34 11.61
C ALA A 214 -10.27 -12.48 11.91
N PRO A 215 -10.24 -13.09 13.11
CA PRO A 215 -11.01 -14.30 13.42
C PRO A 215 -12.53 -14.20 13.22
N GLU A 216 -13.08 -12.99 13.31
CA GLU A 216 -14.52 -12.71 13.18
C GLU A 216 -14.96 -12.29 11.78
N LEU A 217 -14.02 -12.19 10.82
CA LEU A 217 -14.30 -11.80 9.45
C LEU A 217 -14.30 -13.01 8.53
N THR A 218 -15.22 -13.01 7.56
CA THR A 218 -15.09 -13.89 6.40
C THR A 218 -13.89 -13.47 5.55
N THR A 219 -13.41 -14.36 4.69
CA THR A 219 -12.32 -14.04 3.75
C THR A 219 -12.66 -12.84 2.87
N ASP A 220 -13.90 -12.73 2.39
CA ASP A 220 -14.32 -11.61 1.54
C ASP A 220 -14.40 -10.30 2.32
N GLN A 221 -14.93 -10.33 3.55
CA GLN A 221 -14.92 -9.15 4.44
C GLN A 221 -13.49 -8.68 4.75
N ALA A 222 -12.55 -9.62 4.97
CA ALA A 222 -11.16 -9.30 5.22
C ALA A 222 -10.45 -8.76 3.96
N LYS A 223 -10.81 -9.23 2.76
CA LYS A 223 -10.35 -8.68 1.48
C LYS A 223 -10.79 -7.23 1.32
N ASP A 224 -12.08 -6.95 1.50
CA ASP A 224 -12.63 -5.60 1.42
C ASP A 224 -12.01 -4.67 2.45
N ALA A 225 -11.86 -5.15 3.69
CA ALA A 225 -11.17 -4.42 4.75
C ALA A 225 -9.72 -4.06 4.39
N LEU A 226 -8.96 -4.97 3.77
CA LEU A 226 -7.61 -4.69 3.29
C LEU A 226 -7.59 -3.65 2.17
N ILE A 227 -8.60 -3.66 1.29
CA ILE A 227 -8.74 -2.66 0.22
C ILE A 227 -9.01 -1.28 0.81
N ASP A 228 -9.92 -1.17 1.78
CA ASP A 228 -10.20 0.08 2.49
C ASP A 228 -8.96 0.61 3.23
N LEU A 229 -8.28 -0.25 3.99
CA LEU A 229 -7.02 0.08 4.67
C LEU A 229 -5.97 0.61 3.69
N SER A 230 -5.85 -0.04 2.54
CA SER A 230 -4.89 0.34 1.52
C SER A 230 -5.24 1.66 0.83
N LEU A 231 -6.52 1.89 0.53
CA LEU A 231 -7.02 3.16 -0.01
C LEU A 231 -6.75 4.31 0.95
N GLU A 232 -7.09 4.16 2.23
CA GLU A 232 -6.89 5.17 3.25
C GLU A 232 -5.39 5.50 3.39
N PHE A 233 -4.54 4.48 3.51
CA PHE A 233 -3.10 4.67 3.60
C PHE A 233 -2.51 5.37 2.36
N PHE A 234 -2.77 4.86 1.14
CA PHE A 234 -2.15 5.40 -0.06
C PHE A 234 -2.72 6.74 -0.51
N ARG A 235 -3.97 7.06 -0.18
CA ARG A 235 -4.66 8.26 -0.71
C ARG A 235 -4.88 9.36 0.33
N GLN A 236 -4.73 9.09 1.63
CA GLN A 236 -4.92 10.09 2.69
C GLN A 236 -3.71 10.30 3.61
N GLN A 237 -2.81 9.30 3.72
CA GLN A 237 -1.69 9.33 4.65
C GLN A 237 -0.33 9.63 3.99
N GLY A 238 0.76 9.11 4.56
CA GLY A 238 2.15 9.43 4.24
C GLY A 238 2.52 9.41 2.75
N PRO A 239 2.15 8.38 1.97
CA PRO A 239 2.48 8.30 0.55
C PRO A 239 2.00 9.50 -0.27
N THR A 240 0.74 9.92 -0.08
CA THR A 240 0.16 11.07 -0.77
C THR A 240 0.87 12.38 -0.41
N VAL A 241 1.16 12.58 0.88
CA VAL A 241 1.82 13.80 1.36
C VAL A 241 3.23 13.92 0.77
N VAL A 242 4.00 12.83 0.79
CA VAL A 242 5.35 12.80 0.24
C VAL A 242 5.34 12.99 -1.27
N MET A 243 4.39 12.36 -1.98
CA MET A 243 4.25 12.55 -3.42
C MET A 243 3.97 14.01 -3.77
N ALA A 244 3.03 14.67 -3.09
CA ALA A 244 2.71 16.08 -3.31
C ALA A 244 3.93 16.98 -3.05
N MET A 245 4.66 16.74 -1.95
CA MET A 245 5.89 17.47 -1.62
C MET A 245 6.96 17.29 -2.70
N GLN A 246 7.21 16.07 -3.15
CA GLN A 246 8.22 15.77 -4.19
C GLN A 246 7.84 16.39 -5.54
N MET A 247 6.55 16.37 -5.90
CA MET A 247 6.06 17.05 -7.10
C MET A 247 6.30 18.56 -7.04
N ASN A 248 6.04 19.20 -5.89
CA ASN A 248 6.31 20.63 -5.71
C ASN A 248 7.81 20.95 -5.73
N ALA A 249 8.68 20.07 -5.18
CA ALA A 249 10.13 20.24 -5.29
C ALA A 249 10.63 20.17 -6.74
N ILE A 250 10.00 19.36 -7.61
CA ILE A 250 10.32 19.33 -9.05
C ILE A 250 9.84 20.63 -9.71
N ARG A 251 8.64 21.12 -9.38
CA ARG A 251 8.08 22.37 -9.91
C ARG A 251 8.96 23.57 -9.57
N GLU A 252 9.42 23.67 -8.33
CA GLU A 252 10.32 24.72 -7.86
C GLU A 252 11.60 24.76 -8.68
N LYS A 253 12.23 23.60 -8.94
CA LYS A 253 13.42 23.49 -9.81
C LYS A 253 13.18 23.95 -11.25
N GLN A 254 11.92 24.00 -11.69
CA GLN A 254 11.50 24.48 -13.01
C GLN A 254 11.02 25.95 -12.98
N GLY A 255 11.13 26.64 -11.84
CA GLY A 255 10.62 28.01 -11.67
C GLY A 255 9.09 28.09 -11.65
N LEU A 256 8.40 26.98 -11.43
CA LEU A 256 6.93 26.92 -11.36
C LEU A 256 6.45 27.13 -9.92
N PRO A 257 5.32 27.82 -9.71
CA PRO A 257 4.78 28.04 -8.37
C PRO A 257 4.34 26.72 -7.72
N THR A 258 4.36 26.67 -6.39
CA THR A 258 3.76 25.58 -5.61
C THR A 258 2.31 25.36 -6.02
N LYS A 259 1.92 24.10 -6.19
CA LYS A 259 0.53 23.71 -6.47
C LYS A 259 -0.03 23.01 -5.24
N ASP A 260 -1.12 23.55 -4.70
CA ASP A 260 -1.93 22.85 -3.70
C ASP A 260 -2.94 21.95 -4.42
N VAL A 261 -3.00 20.68 -4.01
CA VAL A 261 -3.84 19.65 -4.64
C VAL A 261 -4.48 18.85 -3.52
N GLU A 262 -5.79 18.67 -3.61
CA GLU A 262 -6.54 17.79 -2.71
C GLU A 262 -5.86 16.40 -2.66
N LYS A 263 -5.63 15.86 -1.45
CA LYS A 263 -4.93 14.59 -1.25
C LYS A 263 -5.46 13.45 -2.11
N SER A 264 -6.79 13.34 -2.22
CA SER A 264 -7.47 12.33 -3.03
C SER A 264 -7.11 12.43 -4.53
N GLN A 265 -6.64 13.57 -5.01
CA GLN A 265 -6.24 13.80 -6.40
C GLN A 265 -4.72 13.70 -6.61
N VAL A 266 -3.95 13.36 -5.58
CA VAL A 266 -2.53 13.04 -5.74
C VAL A 266 -2.40 11.60 -6.22
N PHE A 267 -1.72 11.42 -7.35
CA PHE A 267 -1.67 10.14 -8.06
C PHE A 267 -0.65 9.20 -7.43
N THR A 268 -1.09 8.45 -6.42
CA THR A 268 -0.32 7.36 -5.80
C THR A 268 -0.76 6.00 -6.35
N HIS A 269 -2.03 5.63 -6.23
CA HIS A 269 -2.63 4.41 -6.78
C HIS A 269 -4.13 4.61 -7.02
N SER A 270 -4.69 4.09 -8.10
CA SER A 270 -6.15 4.02 -8.30
C SER A 270 -6.80 2.91 -7.47
N TYR A 271 -8.11 2.94 -7.33
CA TYR A 271 -8.86 1.85 -6.67
C TYR A 271 -8.58 0.50 -7.33
N ALA A 272 -8.64 0.44 -8.66
CA ALA A 272 -8.43 -0.80 -9.41
C ALA A 272 -7.00 -1.35 -9.27
N GLU A 273 -6.00 -0.48 -9.12
CA GLU A 273 -4.61 -0.88 -8.87
C GLU A 273 -4.41 -1.52 -7.49
N ILE A 274 -5.06 -0.96 -6.46
CA ILE A 274 -5.08 -1.51 -5.09
C ILE A 274 -5.86 -2.83 -5.05
N HIS A 275 -7.09 -2.82 -5.58
CA HIS A 275 -7.98 -3.97 -5.65
C HIS A 275 -7.29 -5.18 -6.28
N SER A 276 -6.70 -5.00 -7.46
CA SER A 276 -5.97 -6.06 -8.15
C SER A 276 -4.76 -6.56 -7.35
N GLY A 277 -3.97 -5.65 -6.77
CA GLY A 277 -2.76 -6.01 -6.02
C GLY A 277 -3.07 -6.85 -4.78
N ILE A 278 -4.17 -6.54 -4.09
CA ILE A 278 -4.64 -7.32 -2.94
C ILE A 278 -5.17 -8.68 -3.41
N LEU A 279 -6.12 -8.70 -4.34
CA LEU A 279 -6.79 -9.95 -4.72
C LEU A 279 -5.86 -10.97 -5.37
N LEU A 280 -4.97 -10.54 -6.29
CA LEU A 280 -3.94 -11.43 -6.85
C LEU A 280 -3.12 -12.13 -5.76
N THR A 281 -2.83 -11.40 -4.68
CA THR A 281 -2.01 -11.90 -3.58
C THR A 281 -2.83 -12.75 -2.60
N VAL A 282 -4.05 -12.35 -2.26
CA VAL A 282 -4.93 -13.12 -1.36
C VAL A 282 -5.32 -14.44 -1.99
N ASP A 283 -5.70 -14.42 -3.27
CA ASP A 283 -6.13 -15.60 -4.03
C ASP A 283 -4.95 -16.52 -4.39
N GLY A 284 -3.72 -16.14 -4.03
CA GLY A 284 -2.54 -16.99 -4.18
C GLY A 284 -2.12 -17.23 -5.62
N ILE A 285 -2.44 -16.30 -6.52
CA ILE A 285 -2.03 -16.37 -7.92
C ILE A 285 -0.51 -16.27 -7.99
N ASP A 286 0.13 -17.23 -8.64
CA ASP A 286 1.59 -17.26 -8.79
C ASP A 286 2.03 -16.14 -9.76
N PRO A 287 2.86 -15.16 -9.33
CA PRO A 287 3.33 -14.08 -10.19
C PRO A 287 4.09 -14.53 -11.45
N THR A 288 4.62 -15.75 -11.48
CA THR A 288 5.36 -16.30 -12.62
C THR A 288 4.45 -16.90 -13.69
N LYS A 289 3.18 -17.18 -13.35
CA LYS A 289 2.20 -17.76 -14.27
C LYS A 289 1.41 -16.68 -14.98
N ILE A 290 2.02 -16.09 -16.01
CA ILE A 290 1.52 -14.90 -16.70
C ILE A 290 0.08 -15.04 -17.21
N ASP A 291 -0.33 -16.22 -17.70
CA ASP A 291 -1.69 -16.43 -18.20
C ASP A 291 -2.74 -16.48 -17.07
N GLU A 292 -2.41 -17.09 -15.92
CA GLU A 292 -3.27 -17.07 -14.73
C GLU A 292 -3.39 -15.65 -14.18
N VAL A 293 -2.27 -14.92 -14.09
CA VAL A 293 -2.25 -13.50 -13.68
C VAL A 293 -3.09 -12.65 -14.63
N ARG A 294 -2.97 -12.85 -15.95
CA ARG A 294 -3.76 -12.14 -16.95
C ARG A 294 -5.25 -12.38 -16.75
N SER A 295 -5.67 -13.64 -16.63
CA SER A 295 -7.07 -14.01 -16.45
C SER A 295 -7.66 -13.40 -15.18
N ALA A 296 -6.92 -13.47 -14.07
CA ALA A 296 -7.33 -12.89 -12.80
C ALA A 296 -7.44 -11.35 -12.88
N LEU A 297 -6.44 -10.68 -13.47
CA LEU A 297 -6.46 -9.22 -13.67
C LEU A 297 -7.66 -8.75 -14.50
N TYR A 298 -8.08 -9.49 -15.53
CA TYR A 298 -9.29 -9.16 -16.28
C TYR A 298 -10.53 -9.18 -15.39
N GLY A 299 -10.72 -10.26 -14.61
CA GLY A 299 -11.83 -10.37 -13.66
C GLY A 299 -11.84 -9.22 -12.64
N TYR A 300 -10.72 -9.02 -11.95
CA TYR A 300 -10.62 -7.96 -10.93
C TYR A 300 -10.76 -6.55 -11.50
N THR A 301 -10.38 -6.32 -12.76
CA THR A 301 -10.58 -5.02 -13.43
C THR A 301 -12.05 -4.80 -13.78
N ILE A 302 -12.76 -5.84 -14.22
CA ILE A 302 -14.21 -5.78 -14.46
C ILE A 302 -14.95 -5.50 -13.15
N ASP A 303 -14.60 -6.20 -12.07
CA ASP A 303 -15.20 -5.99 -10.75
C ASP A 303 -14.94 -4.56 -10.24
N ALA A 304 -13.70 -4.07 -10.37
CA ALA A 304 -13.37 -2.70 -9.98
C ALA A 304 -14.12 -1.66 -10.81
N LYS A 305 -14.26 -1.87 -12.12
CA LYS A 305 -15.04 -1.00 -13.01
C LYS A 305 -16.50 -0.97 -12.63
N LYS A 306 -17.09 -2.15 -12.35
CA LYS A 306 -18.48 -2.26 -11.90
C LYS A 306 -18.69 -1.45 -10.63
N ARG A 307 -17.80 -1.61 -9.64
CA ARG A 307 -17.87 -0.88 -8.38
C ARG A 307 -17.77 0.64 -8.56
N LEU A 308 -16.85 1.10 -9.41
CA LEU A 308 -16.74 2.52 -9.74
C LEU A 308 -18.00 3.05 -10.42
N SER A 309 -18.57 2.27 -11.36
CA SER A 309 -19.77 2.65 -12.11
C SER A 309 -21.01 2.75 -11.21
N GLU A 310 -21.19 1.82 -10.28
CA GLU A 310 -22.25 1.85 -9.27
C GLU A 310 -22.20 3.14 -8.45
N LEU A 311 -21.01 3.55 -8.01
CA LEU A 311 -20.84 4.75 -7.20
C LEU A 311 -20.99 6.04 -8.03
N SER A 312 -20.54 6.05 -9.28
CA SER A 312 -20.76 7.19 -10.17
C SER A 312 -22.25 7.45 -10.39
N SER A 313 -23.06 6.39 -10.54
CA SER A 313 -24.53 6.53 -10.70
C SER A 313 -25.24 7.10 -9.48
N LEU A 314 -24.67 6.93 -8.28
CA LEU A 314 -25.21 7.48 -7.03
C LEU A 314 -24.85 8.96 -6.82
N THR A 315 -23.85 9.48 -7.54
CA THR A 315 -23.39 10.87 -7.44
C THR A 315 -24.03 11.81 -8.46
N GLU A 316 -24.84 11.28 -9.39
CA GLU A 316 -25.56 12.04 -10.43
C GLU A 316 -27.03 12.38 -10.06
N ILE A 317 -27.46 12.02 -8.85
CA ILE A 317 -28.78 12.36 -8.26
C ILE A 317 -28.59 13.43 -7.19
#